data_AF-A0AAQ3RR76-F1
#
_entry.id   AF-A0AAQ3RR76-F1
#
_cell.length_a   1.000
_cell.length_b   1.000
_cell.length_c   1.000
_cell.angle_alpha   90.00
_cell.angle_beta   90.00
_cell.angle_gamma   90.00
#
_symmetry.space_group_name_H-M   'P 1'
#
loop_
_entity.id
_entity.type
_entity.pdbx_description
1 polymer ?
#
loop_
_entity_poly.entity_id
_entity_poly.type
_entity_poly.pdbx_seq_one_letter_code
_entity_poly.pdbx_strand_id
1 'polypeptide(L)'
;MEHIEEVGIHSSDYACSIATKIIPSTCLETIRLCTVHLAKQLYVDELMNCQYAITPSMDVFLLEANPRASCTVPVPFVSKVINHPLAKYVSLMMFGKTFYDLQFTKKVIPKYV
;
A
#
# COMPACT_ATOMS: atom_id res chain seq x y z
N MET A 1 -4.57 -2.86 2.48
CA MET A 1 -5.85 -3.44 2.04
C MET A 1 -5.91 -4.81 2.63
N GLU A 2 -7.11 -5.24 3.03
CA GLU A 2 -7.34 -6.60 3.52
C GLU A 2 -8.07 -7.37 2.43
N HIS A 3 -7.58 -8.55 2.08
CA HIS A 3 -8.30 -9.46 1.19
C HIS A 3 -9.40 -10.14 1.99
N ILE A 4 -10.58 -10.31 1.37
CA ILE A 4 -11.72 -10.98 2.01
C ILE A 4 -11.49 -12.50 2.02
N GLU A 5 -10.82 -13.01 0.99
CA GLU A 5 -10.50 -14.42 0.83
C GLU A 5 -9.15 -14.80 1.45
N GLU A 6 -8.97 -16.08 1.77
CA GLU A 6 -7.75 -16.62 2.37
C GLU A 6 -6.53 -16.59 1.42
N VAL A 7 -5.34 -16.69 2.01
CA VAL A 7 -4.06 -16.77 1.27
C VAL A 7 -4.04 -18.02 0.40
N GLY A 8 -3.83 -17.87 -0.91
CA GLY A 8 -3.72 -19.00 -1.85
C GLY A 8 -4.42 -18.82 -3.20
N ILE A 9 -5.26 -17.80 -3.34
CA ILE A 9 -5.86 -17.35 -4.61
C ILE A 9 -4.92 -16.30 -5.25
N HIS A 10 -5.03 -16.02 -6.56
CA HIS A 10 -4.14 -15.04 -7.19
C HIS A 10 -4.61 -13.60 -6.89
N SER A 11 -3.66 -12.68 -6.63
CA SER A 11 -3.89 -11.27 -6.22
C SER A 11 -4.90 -10.48 -7.09
N SER A 12 -5.13 -10.91 -8.34
CA SER A 12 -6.07 -10.30 -9.29
C SER A 12 -7.55 -10.63 -9.04
N ASP A 13 -7.84 -11.73 -8.34
CA ASP A 13 -9.19 -12.29 -8.23
C ASP A 13 -9.81 -12.05 -6.84
N TYR A 14 -9.07 -11.35 -5.97
CA TYR A 14 -9.50 -11.05 -4.61
C TYR A 14 -10.46 -9.86 -4.53
N ALA A 15 -11.51 -10.01 -3.74
CA ALA A 15 -12.22 -8.86 -3.21
C ALA A 15 -11.39 -8.28 -2.05
N CYS A 16 -11.15 -6.96 -2.07
CA CYS A 16 -10.36 -6.32 -1.02
C CYS A 16 -11.10 -5.14 -0.37
N SER A 17 -10.81 -4.92 0.91
CA SER A 17 -11.32 -3.80 1.68
C SER A 17 -10.22 -2.77 1.94
N ILE A 18 -10.56 -1.50 1.73
CA ILE A 18 -9.83 -0.34 2.25
C ILE A 18 -10.58 0.07 3.53
N ALA A 19 -9.87 0.22 4.65
CA ALA A 19 -10.24 -0.23 6.01
C ALA A 19 -10.04 -1.72 6.19
N THR A 20 -8.97 -2.08 6.88
CA THR A 20 -8.85 -3.41 7.46
C THR A 20 -9.82 -3.48 8.65
N LYS A 21 -10.73 -4.46 8.66
CA LYS A 21 -11.75 -4.62 9.70
C LYS A 21 -11.36 -5.64 10.75
N ILE A 22 -10.65 -6.70 10.35
CA ILE A 22 -10.39 -7.85 11.22
C ILE A 22 -8.95 -7.79 11.75
N ILE A 23 -8.02 -7.26 10.96
CA ILE A 23 -6.60 -7.22 11.31
C ILE A 23 -6.36 -6.34 12.56
N PRO A 24 -5.65 -6.85 13.60
CA PRO A 24 -5.34 -6.08 14.79
C PRO A 24 -4.47 -4.86 14.49
N SER A 25 -4.64 -3.80 15.29
CA SER A 25 -3.83 -2.58 15.17
C SER A 25 -2.34 -2.83 15.34
N THR A 26 -1.95 -3.81 16.15
CA THR A 26 -0.55 -4.22 16.36
C THR A 26 0.08 -4.75 15.07
N CYS A 27 -0.60 -5.66 14.36
CA CYS A 27 -0.13 -6.20 13.08
C CYS A 27 -0.03 -5.10 12.03
N LEU A 28 -1.02 -4.19 11.97
CA LEU A 28 -0.98 -3.05 11.05
C LEU A 28 0.21 -2.12 11.30
N GLU A 29 0.57 -1.92 12.57
CA GLU A 29 1.73 -1.10 12.93
C GLU A 29 3.03 -1.78 12.53
N THR A 30 3.15 -3.08 12.78
CA THR A 30 4.28 -3.91 12.30
C THR A 30 4.41 -3.80 10.79
N ILE A 31 3.32 -3.96 10.03
CA ILE A 31 3.31 -3.83 8.57
C ILE A 31 3.82 -2.44 8.15
N ARG A 32 3.38 -1.36 8.79
CA ARG A 32 3.83 0.01 8.47
C ARG A 32 5.32 0.19 8.72
N LEU A 33 5.80 -0.23 9.89
CA LEU A 33 7.21 -0.14 10.25
C LEU A 33 8.08 -0.94 9.28
N CYS A 34 7.70 -2.19 8.99
CA CYS A 34 8.38 -3.03 8.02
C CYS A 34 8.39 -2.40 6.63
N THR A 35 7.26 -1.86 6.16
CA THR A 35 7.14 -1.21 4.84
C THR A 35 8.07 0.00 4.75
N VAL A 36 8.11 0.86 5.77
CA VAL A 36 8.98 2.05 5.79
C VAL A 36 10.45 1.66 5.83
N HIS A 37 10.81 0.66 6.64
CA HIS A 37 12.19 0.15 6.66
C HIS A 37 12.60 -0.44 5.32
N LEU A 38 11.73 -1.23 4.70
CA LEU A 38 11.99 -1.85 3.41
C LEU A 38 12.14 -0.80 2.31
N ALA A 39 11.27 0.20 2.26
CA ALA A 39 11.36 1.30 1.29
C ALA A 39 12.71 2.02 1.37
N LYS A 40 13.18 2.30 2.60
CA LYS A 40 14.48 2.94 2.84
C LYS A 40 15.65 2.06 2.42
N GLN A 41 15.59 0.76 2.70
CA GLN A 41 16.66 -0.19 2.36
C GLN A 41 16.74 -0.44 0.86
N LEU A 42 15.61 -0.41 0.16
CA LEU A 42 15.51 -0.59 -1.29
C LEU A 42 15.68 0.73 -2.07
N TYR A 43 15.97 1.86 -1.38
CA TYR A 43 16.09 3.18 -1.98
C TYR A 43 14.91 3.55 -2.90
N VAL A 44 13.70 3.24 -2.45
CA VAL A 44 12.49 3.54 -3.23
C VAL A 44 12.09 4.99 -3.01
N ASP A 45 12.23 5.80 -4.06
CA ASP A 45 11.87 7.23 -4.06
C ASP A 45 10.47 7.52 -4.64
N GLU A 46 9.74 6.48 -5.05
CA GLU A 46 8.45 6.60 -5.75
C GLU A 46 7.35 5.72 -5.12
N LEU A 47 6.87 4.70 -5.85
CA LEU A 47 5.86 3.75 -5.37
C LEU A 47 6.48 2.39 -5.09
N MET A 48 6.03 1.80 -3.99
CA MET A 48 6.25 0.41 -3.65
C MET A 48 4.94 -0.26 -3.28
N ASN A 49 4.71 -1.46 -3.82
CA ASN A 49 3.63 -2.34 -3.39
C ASN A 49 4.22 -3.50 -2.60
N CYS A 50 3.74 -3.72 -1.38
CA CYS A 50 4.15 -4.83 -0.53
C CYS A 50 2.94 -5.73 -0.25
N GLN A 51 3.13 -7.04 -0.40
CA GLN A 51 2.14 -8.04 -0.01
C GLN A 51 2.60 -8.72 1.28
N TYR A 52 1.71 -8.76 2.26
CA TYR A 52 1.94 -9.39 3.56
C TYR A 52 0.94 -10.52 3.76
N ALA A 53 1.39 -11.59 4.41
CA ALA A 53 0.54 -12.62 4.98
C ALA A 53 0.49 -12.44 6.49
N ILE A 54 -0.70 -12.69 7.08
CA ILE A 54 -0.89 -12.70 8.52
C ILE A 54 -1.35 -14.10 8.89
N THR A 55 -0.66 -14.75 9.83
CA THR A 55 -1.05 -16.08 10.30
C THR A 55 -2.21 -15.99 11.29
N PRO A 56 -2.92 -17.10 11.56
CA PRO A 56 -3.92 -17.15 12.63
C PRO A 56 -3.36 -16.78 14.01
N SER A 57 -2.05 -16.96 14.22
CA SER A 57 -1.30 -16.56 15.42
C SER A 57 -0.96 -15.06 15.46
N MET A 58 -1.41 -14.27 14.47
CA MET A 58 -1.17 -12.83 14.32
C MET A 58 0.29 -12.44 14.00
N ASP A 59 1.08 -13.39 13.50
CA ASP A 59 2.42 -13.12 13.00
C ASP A 59 2.36 -12.56 11.57
N VAL A 60 3.17 -11.53 11.30
CA VAL A 60 3.22 -10.83 10.02
C VAL A 60 4.42 -11.31 9.21
N PHE A 61 4.17 -11.78 8.00
CA PHE A 61 5.19 -12.22 7.04
C PHE A 61 5.14 -11.38 5.76
N LEU A 62 6.30 -10.99 5.25
CA LEU A 62 6.40 -10.37 3.93
C LEU A 62 6.44 -11.45 2.85
N LEU A 63 5.53 -11.40 1.89
CA LEU A 63 5.48 -12.32 0.75
C LEU A 63 6.31 -11.78 -0.42
N GLU A 64 6.00 -10.56 -0.83
CA GLU A 64 6.69 -9.89 -1.93
C GLU A 64 6.71 -8.38 -1.72
N ALA A 65 7.73 -7.74 -2.30
CA ALA A 65 7.84 -6.30 -2.40
C ALA A 65 8.20 -5.92 -3.83
N ASN A 66 7.35 -5.11 -4.43
CA ASN A 66 7.49 -4.61 -5.79
C ASN A 66 7.84 -3.11 -5.69
N PRO A 67 9.12 -2.72 -5.82
CA PRO A 67 9.54 -1.31 -5.85
C PRO A 67 9.25 -0.69 -7.22
N ARG A 68 8.00 -0.82 -7.67
CA ARG A 68 7.47 -0.27 -8.90
C ARG A 68 6.02 0.08 -8.69
N ALA A 69 5.50 0.98 -9.51
CA ALA A 69 4.05 1.11 -9.69
C ALA A 69 3.51 -0.25 -10.16
N SER A 70 2.94 -1.03 -9.23
CA SER A 70 2.37 -2.33 -9.57
C SER A 70 1.15 -2.12 -10.46
N CYS A 71 1.11 -2.80 -11.60
CA CYS A 71 -0.01 -2.80 -12.55
C CYS A 71 -1.29 -3.46 -11.99
N THR A 72 -1.29 -3.88 -10.74
CA THR A 72 -2.46 -4.43 -10.08
C THR A 72 -3.55 -3.34 -9.93
N VAL A 73 -4.77 -3.81 -9.70
CA VAL A 73 -5.98 -3.07 -9.32
C VAL A 73 -5.82 -1.97 -8.23
N PRO A 74 -4.87 -1.99 -7.26
CA PRO A 74 -4.93 -1.06 -6.15
C PRO A 74 -4.48 0.37 -6.46
N VAL A 75 -3.63 0.66 -7.46
CA VAL A 75 -3.22 2.07 -7.68
C VAL A 75 -4.40 2.94 -8.14
N PRO A 76 -5.20 2.56 -9.16
CA PRO A 76 -6.41 3.31 -9.54
C PRO A 76 -7.49 3.28 -8.45
N PHE A 77 -7.65 2.16 -7.76
CA PHE A 77 -8.67 2.00 -6.71
C PHE A 77 -8.35 2.88 -5.49
N VAL A 78 -7.14 2.79 -4.95
CA VAL A 78 -6.67 3.62 -3.84
C VAL A 78 -6.72 5.10 -4.23
N SER A 79 -6.29 5.45 -5.45
CA SER A 79 -6.35 6.82 -5.97
C SER A 79 -7.76 7.41 -5.92
N LYS A 80 -8.79 6.64 -6.32
CA LYS A 80 -10.20 7.05 -6.20
C LYS A 80 -10.64 7.15 -4.74
N VAL A 81 -10.28 6.18 -3.91
CA VAL A 81 -10.70 6.14 -2.50
C VAL A 81 -10.12 7.28 -1.67
N ILE A 82 -8.86 7.68 -1.90
CA ILE A 82 -8.24 8.83 -1.21
C ILE A 82 -8.52 10.17 -1.93
N ASN A 83 -9.16 10.14 -3.11
CA ASN A 83 -9.38 11.29 -3.98
C ASN A 83 -8.09 12.05 -4.37
N HIS A 84 -7.01 11.32 -4.66
CA HIS A 84 -5.75 11.88 -5.15
C HIS A 84 -5.22 11.08 -6.34
N PRO A 85 -4.75 11.73 -7.43
CA PRO A 85 -4.27 11.05 -8.63
C PRO A 85 -2.84 10.52 -8.46
N LEU A 86 -2.68 9.40 -7.74
CA LEU A 86 -1.38 8.81 -7.40
C LEU A 86 -0.49 8.55 -8.62
N ALA A 87 -1.05 8.01 -9.71
CA ALA A 87 -0.28 7.76 -10.93
C ALA A 87 0.32 9.06 -11.52
N LYS A 88 -0.45 10.16 -11.51
CA LYS A 88 0.03 11.48 -11.97
C LYS A 88 1.14 12.00 -11.08
N TYR A 89 1.01 11.84 -9.76
CA TYR A 89 2.04 12.26 -8.81
C TYR A 89 3.35 11.54 -9.06
N VAL A 90 3.31 10.23 -9.24
CA VAL A 90 4.51 9.43 -9.53
C VAL A 90 5.16 9.83 -10.83
N SER A 91 4.39 10.04 -11.90
CA SER A 91 4.93 10.55 -13.16
C SER A 91 5.63 11.90 -12.97
N LEU A 92 5.06 12.81 -12.18
CA LEU A 92 5.70 14.10 -11.89
C LEU A 92 6.97 13.95 -11.03
N MET A 93 6.99 12.99 -10.11
CA MET A 93 8.18 12.68 -9.31
C MET A 93 9.32 12.10 -10.14
N MET A 94 9.01 11.25 -11.13
CA MET A 94 9.98 10.80 -12.14
C MET A 94 10.62 11.96 -12.91
N PHE A 95 9.90 13.07 -13.09
CA PHE A 95 10.41 14.31 -13.70
C PHE A 95 11.05 15.28 -12.68
N GLY A 96 11.34 14.81 -11.46
CA GLY A 96 12.06 15.57 -10.43
C GLY A 96 11.20 16.48 -9.55
N LYS A 97 9.86 16.34 -9.58
CA LYS A 97 8.99 17.01 -8.60
C LYS A 97 9.08 16.31 -7.24
N THR A 98 9.02 17.08 -6.17
CA THR A 98 9.04 16.55 -4.80
C THR A 98 7.62 16.38 -4.23
N PHE A 99 7.48 15.62 -3.15
CA PHE A 99 6.19 15.55 -2.41
C PHE A 99 5.69 16.91 -1.94
N TYR A 100 6.59 17.87 -1.69
CA TYR A 100 6.25 19.25 -1.33
C TYR A 100 5.60 20.00 -2.50
N ASP A 101 6.15 19.87 -3.71
CA ASP A 101 5.58 20.46 -4.93
C ASP A 101 4.18 19.92 -5.23
N LEU A 102 3.95 18.65 -4.88
CA LEU A 102 2.68 17.96 -5.07
C LEU A 102 1.68 18.19 -3.92
N GLN A 103 2.08 18.91 -2.87
CA GLN A 103 1.31 19.12 -1.63
C GLN A 103 0.79 17.81 -1.01
N PHE A 104 1.51 16.71 -1.22
CA PHE A 104 1.14 15.37 -0.79
C PHE A 104 2.13 14.85 0.26
N THR A 105 2.13 15.48 1.43
CA THR A 105 3.08 15.21 2.52
C THR A 105 2.44 14.55 3.73
N LYS A 106 1.11 14.42 3.74
CA LYS A 106 0.33 13.85 4.85
C LYS A 106 -0.38 12.59 4.40
N LYS A 107 -0.44 11.62 5.31
CA LYS A 107 -1.27 10.42 5.13
C LYS A 107 -2.74 10.85 5.02
N VAL A 108 -3.38 10.49 3.91
CA VAL A 108 -4.82 10.67 3.72
C VAL A 108 -5.54 9.42 4.23
N ILE A 109 -6.42 9.60 5.21
CA ILE A 109 -7.32 8.57 5.71
C ILE A 109 -8.72 8.95 5.20
N PRO A 110 -9.35 8.15 4.32
CA PRO A 110 -10.68 8.46 3.82
C PRO A 110 -11.71 8.47 4.96
N LYS A 111 -12.71 9.36 4.87
CA LYS A 111 -13.71 9.55 5.95
C LYS A 111 -14.80 8.47 6.01
N TYR A 112 -14.95 7.69 4.94
CA TYR A 112 -16.02 6.70 4.73
C TYR A 112 -15.51 5.26 4.93
N VAL A 113 -14.51 5.10 5.77
CA VAL A 113 -13.69 3.90 5.99
C VAL A 113 -13.69 3.60 7.47
#